data_AF-A0A0N0T3C5-F1
#
_entry.id   AF-A0A0N0T3C5-F1
#
_cell.length_a   1.000
_cell.length_b   1.000
_cell.length_c   1.000
_cell.angle_alpha   90.00
_cell.angle_beta   90.00
_cell.angle_gamma   90.00
#
_symmetry.space_group_name_H-M   'P 1'
#
loop_
_entity.id
_entity.type
_entity.pdbx_description
1 polymer ?
#
loop_
_entity_poly.entity_id
_entity_poly.type
_entity_poly.pdbx_seq_one_letter_code
_entity_poly.pdbx_strand_id
1 'polypeptide(L)'
;MTVDREALQASWNRTRNHLEAARVHLTGLADIDLSATLEFLQHNELGLAFDCLVDLGDDLDLPLTFWQHLDRAAREMRLYSDALHTPHLTAADLCRRHLAAASEQQ
;
A
#
# COMPACT_ATOMS: atom_id res chain seq x y z
N MET A 1 17.67 4.80 -24.48
CA MET A 1 17.74 4.84 -23.00
C MET A 1 16.71 5.79 -22.36
N THR A 2 15.72 6.30 -23.09
CA THR A 2 14.62 7.13 -22.53
C THR A 2 13.40 6.30 -22.13
N VAL A 3 13.16 5.19 -22.83
CA VAL A 3 12.02 4.28 -22.61
C VAL A 3 11.97 3.73 -21.18
N ASP A 4 13.12 3.39 -20.59
CA ASP A 4 13.20 2.90 -19.21
C ASP A 4 12.77 3.93 -18.16
N ARG A 5 13.06 5.22 -18.41
CA ARG A 5 12.69 6.31 -17.49
C ARG A 5 11.20 6.61 -17.55
N GLU A 6 10.63 6.62 -18.75
CA GLU A 6 9.19 6.85 -18.94
C GLU A 6 8.37 5.69 -18.36
N ALA A 7 8.82 4.44 -18.56
CA ALA A 7 8.20 3.27 -17.96
C ALA A 7 8.28 3.28 -16.42
N LEU A 8 9.43 3.66 -15.86
CA LEU A 8 9.59 3.80 -14.41
C LEU A 8 8.69 4.88 -13.84
N GLN A 9 8.64 6.06 -14.47
CA GLN A 9 7.78 7.16 -14.04
C GLN A 9 6.29 6.78 -14.11
N ALA A 10 5.89 6.04 -15.14
CA ALA A 10 4.53 5.52 -15.25
C ALA A 10 4.19 4.54 -14.11
N SER A 11 5.12 3.65 -13.75
CA SER A 11 4.94 2.73 -12.61
C SER A 11 4.84 3.48 -11.28
N TRP A 12 5.65 4.52 -11.06
CA TRP A 12 5.53 5.38 -9.87
C TRP A 12 4.19 6.10 -9.80
N ASN A 13 3.69 6.62 -10.93
CA ASN A 13 2.39 7.27 -10.96
C ASN A 13 1.25 6.27 -10.68
N ARG A 14 1.30 5.05 -11.23
CA ARG A 14 0.32 3.99 -10.92
C ARG A 14 0.35 3.62 -9.44
N THR A 15 1.55 3.45 -8.88
CA THR A 15 1.74 3.18 -7.46
C THR A 15 1.13 4.28 -6.60
N ARG A 16 1.44 5.56 -6.87
CA ARG A 16 0.86 6.70 -6.16
C ARG A 16 -0.67 6.69 -6.21
N ASN A 17 -1.25 6.46 -7.39
CA ASN A 17 -2.71 6.43 -7.56
C ASN A 17 -3.37 5.32 -6.72
N HIS A 18 -2.71 4.16 -6.61
CA HIS A 18 -3.20 3.08 -5.76
C HIS A 18 -3.14 3.43 -4.27
N LEU A 19 -2.04 4.03 -3.82
CA LEU A 19 -1.91 4.47 -2.42
C LEU A 19 -2.91 5.58 -2.07
N GLU A 20 -3.15 6.50 -3.00
CA GLU A 20 -4.12 7.57 -2.81
C GLU A 20 -5.56 7.03 -2.74
N ALA A 21 -5.91 6.05 -3.59
CA ALA A 21 -7.19 5.37 -3.53
C ALA A 21 -7.39 4.61 -2.22
N ALA A 22 -6.36 3.93 -1.72
CA ALA A 22 -6.40 3.31 -0.39
C ALA A 22 -6.62 4.35 0.71
N ARG A 23 -5.86 5.46 0.70
CA ARG A 23 -5.99 6.55 1.68
C ARG A 23 -7.39 7.15 1.75
N VAL A 24 -8.13 7.20 0.65
CA VAL A 24 -9.52 7.71 0.64
C VAL A 24 -10.42 6.89 1.57
N HIS A 25 -10.22 5.58 1.72
CA HIS A 25 -11.01 4.76 2.64
C HIS A 25 -10.79 5.11 4.11
N LEU A 26 -9.64 5.70 4.45
CA LEU A 26 -9.34 6.18 5.80
C LEU A 26 -9.83 7.61 6.03
N THR A 27 -10.15 8.33 4.95
CA THR A 27 -10.58 9.74 5.04
C THR A 27 -11.97 9.81 5.67
N GLY A 28 -12.06 10.43 6.84
CA GLY A 28 -13.32 10.61 7.57
C GLY A 28 -13.55 9.61 8.69
N LEU A 29 -12.64 8.64 8.90
CA LEU A 29 -12.59 7.89 10.14
C LEU A 29 -12.07 8.80 11.26
N ALA A 30 -12.74 8.75 12.42
CA ALA A 30 -12.31 9.52 13.58
C ALA A 30 -10.99 8.93 14.13
N ASP A 31 -10.11 9.80 14.64
CA ASP A 31 -8.87 9.41 15.32
C ASP A 31 -7.77 8.78 14.43
N ILE A 32 -7.85 8.96 13.11
CA ILE A 32 -6.77 8.57 12.19
C ILE A 32 -5.97 9.80 11.76
N ASP A 33 -4.68 9.81 12.10
CA ASP A 33 -3.75 10.80 11.55
C ASP A 33 -3.19 10.34 10.21
N LEU A 34 -3.59 11.04 9.14
CA LEU A 34 -3.10 10.81 7.78
C LEU A 34 -1.93 11.73 7.41
N SER A 35 -1.46 12.59 8.32
CA SER A 35 -0.45 13.61 8.03
C SER A 35 0.86 13.00 7.51
N ALA A 36 1.36 11.95 8.18
CA ALA A 36 2.57 11.25 7.75
C ALA A 36 2.42 10.62 6.36
N THR A 37 1.30 9.94 6.11
CA THR A 37 1.02 9.34 4.79
C THR A 37 0.97 10.41 3.68
N LEU A 38 0.36 11.56 3.95
CA LEU A 38 0.28 12.66 3.00
C LEU A 38 1.64 13.29 2.71
N GLU A 39 2.51 13.41 3.72
CA GLU A 39 3.87 13.88 3.55
C GLU A 39 4.67 12.94 2.63
N PHE A 40 4.66 11.63 2.91
CA PHE A 40 5.35 10.65 2.08
C PHE A 40 4.86 10.62 0.63
N LEU A 41 3.55 10.75 0.39
CA LEU A 41 2.99 10.83 -0.96
C LEU A 41 3.46 12.09 -1.71
N GLN A 42 3.58 13.24 -1.02
CA GLN A 42 4.11 14.47 -1.59
C GLN A 42 5.59 14.37 -1.95
N HIS A 43 6.36 13.63 -1.16
CA HIS A 43 7.80 13.44 -1.37
C HIS A 43 8.16 12.24 -2.25
N ASN A 44 7.18 11.52 -2.81
CA ASN A 44 7.36 10.28 -3.59
C ASN A 44 8.02 9.13 -2.80
N GLU A 45 7.87 9.15 -1.49
CA GLU A 45 8.33 8.08 -0.59
C GLU A 45 7.27 6.98 -0.55
N LEU A 46 7.01 6.36 -1.70
CA LEU A 46 5.87 5.46 -1.91
C LEU A 46 5.92 4.19 -1.04
N GLY A 47 7.13 3.72 -0.69
CA GLY A 47 7.30 2.62 0.25
C GLY A 47 6.88 2.99 1.68
N LEU A 48 7.28 4.17 2.16
CA LEU A 48 6.89 4.65 3.49
C LEU A 48 5.40 4.95 3.56
N ALA A 49 4.84 5.54 2.50
CA ALA A 49 3.39 5.75 2.39
C ALA A 49 2.62 4.40 2.41
N PHE A 50 3.15 3.37 1.76
CA PHE A 50 2.58 2.03 1.80
C PHE A 50 2.65 1.42 3.21
N ASP A 51 3.82 1.45 3.85
CA ASP A 51 4.01 0.91 5.20
C ASP A 51 3.07 1.58 6.20
N CYS A 52 2.94 2.91 6.16
CA CYS A 52 1.99 3.63 7.01
C CYS A 52 0.53 3.25 6.75
N LEU A 53 0.12 3.09 5.48
CA LEU A 53 -1.25 2.69 5.17
C LEU A 53 -1.56 1.27 5.64
N VAL A 54 -0.60 0.34 5.54
CA VAL A 54 -0.76 -1.01 6.08
C VAL A 54 -0.87 -0.99 7.60
N ASP A 55 0.02 -0.26 8.28
CA ASP A 55 0.04 -0.14 9.74
C ASP A 55 -1.27 0.46 10.26
N LEU A 56 -1.73 1.57 9.67
CA LEU A 56 -3.03 2.17 9.99
C LEU A 56 -4.20 1.22 9.71
N GLY A 57 -4.08 0.36 8.70
CA GLY A 57 -5.13 -0.59 8.35
C GLY A 57 -5.13 -1.86 9.18
N ASP A 58 -4.01 -2.25 9.80
CA ASP A 58 -3.85 -3.53 10.50
C ASP A 58 -4.83 -3.65 11.69
N ASP A 59 -5.04 -2.53 12.38
CA ASP A 59 -5.95 -2.42 13.52
C ASP A 59 -7.41 -2.07 13.14
N LEU A 60 -7.70 -1.91 11.85
CA LEU A 60 -9.00 -1.47 11.35
C LEU A 60 -9.67 -2.53 10.48
N ASP A 61 -10.97 -2.71 10.67
CA ASP A 61 -11.80 -3.61 9.83
C ASP A 61 -12.14 -2.94 8.48
N LEU A 62 -11.11 -2.78 7.64
CA LEU A 62 -11.22 -2.07 6.37
C LEU A 62 -11.76 -2.97 5.25
N PRO A 63 -12.50 -2.39 4.30
CA PRO A 63 -13.13 -3.15 3.22
C PRO A 63 -12.08 -3.81 2.32
N LEU A 64 -12.45 -4.91 1.67
CA LEU A 64 -11.60 -5.63 0.71
C LEU A 64 -10.96 -4.70 -0.34
N THR A 65 -11.69 -3.69 -0.80
CA THR A 65 -11.21 -2.72 -1.80
C THR A 65 -9.98 -1.95 -1.34
N PHE A 66 -9.86 -1.63 -0.05
CA PHE A 66 -8.69 -0.97 0.52
C PHE A 66 -7.45 -1.87 0.37
N TRP A 67 -7.56 -3.13 0.79
CA TRP A 67 -6.48 -4.10 0.71
C TRP A 67 -6.11 -4.44 -0.74
N GLN A 68 -7.07 -4.42 -1.67
CA GLN A 68 -6.81 -4.58 -3.10
C GLN A 68 -6.00 -3.42 -3.69
N HIS A 69 -6.26 -2.18 -3.24
CA HIS A 69 -5.45 -1.03 -3.66
C HIS A 69 -4.00 -1.16 -3.17
N LEU A 70 -3.81 -1.59 -1.92
CA LEU A 70 -2.48 -1.83 -1.37
C LEU A 70 -1.75 -2.99 -2.08
N ASP A 71 -2.40 -4.12 -2.35
CA ASP A 71 -1.78 -5.23 -3.10
C ASP A 71 -1.30 -4.79 -4.50
N ARG A 72 -2.11 -3.98 -5.20
CA ARG A 72 -1.69 -3.43 -6.50
C ARG A 72 -0.48 -2.50 -6.38
N ALA A 73 -0.42 -1.65 -5.36
CA ALA A 73 0.74 -0.80 -5.10
C ALA A 73 1.99 -1.65 -4.78
N ALA A 74 1.85 -2.68 -3.95
CA ALA A 74 2.93 -3.59 -3.60
C ALA A 74 3.47 -4.36 -4.81
N ARG A 75 2.60 -4.76 -5.75
CA ARG A 75 2.99 -5.40 -7.02
C ARG A 75 3.77 -4.47 -7.94
N GLU A 76 3.32 -3.23 -8.11
CA GLU A 76 4.04 -2.23 -8.92
C GLU A 76 5.44 -1.97 -8.35
N MET A 77 5.57 -1.90 -7.03
CA MET A 77 6.86 -1.76 -6.33
C MET A 77 7.65 -3.06 -6.19
N ARG A 78 7.08 -4.20 -6.58
CA ARG A 78 7.67 -5.54 -6.44
C ARG A 78 8.11 -5.88 -5.00
N LEU A 79 7.33 -5.45 -4.00
CA LEU A 79 7.63 -5.66 -2.58
C LEU A 79 7.52 -7.13 -2.16
N TYR A 80 6.77 -7.92 -2.94
CA TYR A 80 6.64 -9.34 -2.75
C TYR A 80 7.95 -10.06 -3.09
N SER A 81 8.74 -10.30 -2.05
CA SER A 81 9.95 -11.11 -2.14
C SER A 81 9.62 -12.61 -2.17
N ASP A 82 10.38 -13.36 -2.96
CA ASP A 82 10.41 -14.84 -2.93
C ASP A 82 11.31 -15.35 -1.79
N ALA A 83 11.89 -14.44 -1.00
CA ALA A 83 12.88 -14.74 0.02
C ALA A 83 12.22 -15.46 1.20
N LEU A 84 12.34 -16.79 1.21
CA LEU A 84 11.90 -17.74 2.23
C LEU A 84 12.44 -17.48 3.66
N HIS A 85 13.21 -16.41 3.89
CA HIS A 85 14.05 -16.20 5.09
C HIS A 85 14.04 -14.75 5.61
N THR A 86 12.93 -14.02 5.54
CA THR A 86 12.73 -12.85 6.39
C THR A 86 12.06 -13.30 7.70
N PRO A 87 12.76 -13.25 8.85
CA PRO A 87 12.18 -13.66 10.13
C PRO A 87 11.07 -12.71 10.63
N HIS A 88 10.94 -11.53 10.02
CA HIS A 88 9.92 -10.53 10.35
C HIS A 88 8.91 -10.41 9.22
N LEU A 89 7.65 -10.24 9.60
CA LEU A 89 6.56 -9.94 8.67
C LEU A 89 6.76 -8.54 8.10
N THR A 90 6.77 -8.43 6.78
CA THR A 90 6.77 -7.13 6.11
C THR A 90 5.35 -6.57 6.02
N ALA A 91 5.22 -5.26 5.81
CA ALA A 91 3.94 -4.64 5.50
C ALA A 91 3.26 -5.29 4.28
N ALA A 92 4.05 -5.73 3.29
CA ALA A 92 3.52 -6.46 2.13
C ALA A 92 2.92 -7.82 2.52
N ASP A 93 3.53 -8.54 3.47
CA ASP A 93 2.99 -9.80 4.00
C ASP A 93 1.70 -9.58 4.80
N LEU A 94 1.65 -8.53 5.63
CA LEU A 94 0.44 -8.13 6.36
C LEU A 94 -0.70 -7.78 5.40
N CYS A 95 -0.42 -6.95 4.38
CA CYS A 95 -1.38 -6.61 3.33
C CYS A 95 -1.98 -7.86 2.66
N ARG A 96 -1.18 -8.88 2.36
CA ARG A 96 -1.69 -10.14 1.78
C ARG A 96 -2.59 -10.91 2.74
N ARG A 97 -2.25 -10.94 4.03
CA ARG A 97 -3.05 -11.64 5.04
C ARG A 97 -4.43 -11.01 5.17
N HIS A 98 -4.48 -9.68 5.28
CA HIS A 98 -5.74 -8.94 5.33
C HIS A 98 -6.53 -9.05 4.03
N LEU A 99 -5.87 -9.00 2.87
CA LEU A 99 -6.52 -9.23 1.59
C LEU A 99 -7.19 -10.61 1.53
N ALA A 100 -6.49 -11.66 2.00
CA ALA A 100 -7.04 -13.01 2.06
C ALA A 100 -8.23 -13.09 3.03
N ALA A 101 -8.07 -12.60 4.25
CA ALA A 101 -9.12 -12.60 5.27
C ALA A 101 -10.38 -11.83 4.81
N ALA A 102 -10.21 -10.62 4.29
CA ALA A 102 -11.32 -9.80 3.79
C ALA A 102 -12.00 -10.41 2.55
N SER A 103 -11.30 -11.23 1.76
CA SER A 103 -11.89 -11.93 0.61
C SER A 103 -12.78 -13.10 1.03
N GLU A 104 -12.49 -13.74 2.16
CA GLU A 104 -13.28 -14.86 2.70
C GLU A 104 -14.59 -14.41 3.36
N GLN A 105 -14.68 -13.13 3.74
CA GLN A 105 -15.85 -12.54 4.40
C GLN A 105 -16.91 -11.97 3.42
N GLN A 106 -16.71 -12.12 2.12
CA GLN A 106 -17.55 -11.57 1.05
C GLN A 106 -18.43 -12.64 0.39
#